data_AF-A0A067SVY6-F1
#
_entry.id   AF-A0A067SVY6-F1
#
_cell.length_a   1.000
_cell.length_b   1.000
_cell.length_c   1.000
_cell.angle_alpha   90.00
_cell.angle_beta   90.00
_cell.angle_gamma   90.00
#
_symmetry.space_group_name_H-M   'P 1'
#
loop_
_entity.id
_entity.type
_entity.pdbx_description
1 polymer ?
#
loop_
_entity_poly.entity_id
_entity_poly.type
_entity_poly.pdbx_seq_one_letter_code
_entity_poly.pdbx_strand_id
1 'polypeptide(L)'
;MPSSEIQPFFTWFQAHNGYIDTTVMDVVQLPLSEGGRGAVALVDIPQNHVIFSVPRSLILTTRTCALSTKIGPGAWRTFGLHQGWAGLILCMMWEAARGAESKWDAYFDMMPTQFNTPMFWNEDDLTELKGTSVVEKLGKDQAEKDYREKILPAIDSRPDLFPKAEIPTRYSLEIFHIMGTRILSRSFTLATEEDDDEDAGKRKDEEKAGENPPHPAGEVHGDEDIGNASLGSAMDVDEPSTAEEPAEEHVHEGDNENENENGDGADDDEEDESAPEVAMIPLADVLNARYKTDNVKLFYEPDCLRMVSTRMIKAGEQIWNTYGDLPNADLLRGFGHVDYLPLPYAPGEFGNPGDVIELRADLVVRCALDLLNSENEKDKNTERQLTMEDMEDRIDWWLEEGGDDTFTLEHPSAAPPPSPSTSSKPNPTHPLTATLSIILLSFTHLMLLTPAEWARAKAKSKPPKPLADARALRVVLEALRRRGEAYSGSLEEDTALLSATPLSTLSLNKRHALIVRMGEKRVLTHVRKSVEEILAAVQAQEAEAASGGRKNQDKDKSTAQGAGASGSRAGKRKADALGGGEGRKKRK
;
A
#
# COMPACT_ATOMS: atom_id res chain seq x y z
N MET A 1 25.85 12.87 28.26
CA MET A 1 25.92 11.57 28.95
C MET A 1 24.56 10.93 28.77
N PRO A 2 24.48 9.76 28.11
CA PRO A 2 23.19 9.10 27.88
C PRO A 2 22.44 8.78 29.17
N SER A 3 21.12 8.68 29.10
CA SER A 3 20.26 8.33 30.23
C SER A 3 20.71 7.03 30.90
N SER A 4 20.63 6.93 32.23
CA SER A 4 21.13 5.74 32.95
C SER A 4 20.44 4.44 32.55
N GLU A 5 19.22 4.53 32.02
CA GLU A 5 18.42 3.39 31.57
C GLU A 5 18.91 2.79 30.24
N ILE A 6 19.45 3.60 29.32
CA ILE A 6 19.92 3.12 28.00
C ILE A 6 21.38 2.65 27.99
N GLN A 7 22.18 3.06 28.99
CA GLN A 7 23.61 2.74 29.07
C GLN A 7 23.95 1.24 28.92
N PRO A 8 23.21 0.31 29.57
CA PRO A 8 23.50 -1.12 29.41
C PRO A 8 23.35 -1.58 27.96
N PHE A 9 22.31 -1.09 27.27
CA PHE A 9 22.08 -1.41 25.87
C PHE A 9 23.15 -0.82 24.95
N PHE A 10 23.56 0.44 25.14
CA PHE A 10 24.65 1.02 24.35
C PHE A 10 25.98 0.31 24.58
N THR A 11 26.26 -0.08 25.83
CA THR A 11 27.46 -0.87 26.15
C THR A 11 27.44 -2.21 25.44
N TRP A 12 26.31 -2.92 25.48
CA TRP A 12 26.12 -4.17 24.75
C TRP A 12 26.28 -3.97 23.23
N PHE A 13 25.66 -2.94 22.67
CA PHE A 13 25.70 -2.63 21.25
C PHE A 13 27.13 -2.38 20.76
N GLN A 14 27.90 -1.56 21.49
CA GLN A 14 29.31 -1.28 21.21
C GLN A 14 30.21 -2.51 21.40
N ALA A 15 29.93 -3.35 22.40
CA ALA A 15 30.67 -4.61 22.62
C ALA A 15 30.49 -5.60 21.46
N HIS A 16 29.41 -5.49 20.69
CA HIS A 16 29.13 -6.30 19.51
C HIS A 16 29.43 -5.56 18.20
N ASN A 17 30.43 -4.66 18.22
CA ASN A 17 30.91 -3.90 17.06
C ASN A 17 29.93 -2.86 16.49
N GLY A 18 28.84 -2.57 17.20
CA GLY A 18 27.96 -1.44 16.88
C GLY A 18 28.66 -0.10 17.09
N TYR A 19 28.48 0.83 16.15
CA TYR A 19 28.94 2.21 16.31
C TYR A 19 27.76 3.10 16.68
N ILE A 20 27.92 3.96 17.68
CA ILE A 20 26.93 4.99 18.04
C ILE A 20 27.67 6.23 18.54
N ASP A 21 27.28 7.39 18.01
CA ASP A 21 27.76 8.68 18.46
C ASP A 21 26.93 9.17 19.67
N THR A 22 27.36 8.75 20.87
CA THR A 22 26.71 9.14 22.13
C THR A 22 26.92 10.61 22.52
N THR A 23 27.66 11.37 21.70
CA THR A 23 27.83 12.83 21.89
C THR A 23 26.73 13.62 21.19
N VAL A 24 26.10 13.05 20.16
CA VAL A 24 25.06 13.72 19.37
C VAL A 24 23.65 13.19 19.63
N MET A 25 23.49 11.97 20.14
CA MET A 25 22.17 11.36 20.36
C MET A 25 22.04 10.75 21.76
N ASP A 26 20.84 10.83 22.31
CA ASP A 26 20.39 10.00 23.43
C ASP A 26 19.00 9.40 23.16
N VAL A 27 18.66 8.34 23.89
CA VAL A 27 17.31 7.76 23.89
C VAL A 27 16.61 8.16 25.17
N VAL A 28 15.43 8.75 25.03
CA VAL A 28 14.67 9.34 26.12
C VAL A 28 13.22 8.84 26.14
N GLN A 29 12.57 8.99 27.29
CA GLN A 29 11.14 8.78 27.43
C GLN A 29 10.40 10.07 27.07
N LEU A 30 9.64 10.02 25.98
CA LEU A 30 8.73 11.05 25.50
C LEU A 30 7.28 10.72 25.93
N PRO A 31 6.36 11.69 25.86
CA PRO A 31 4.94 11.43 26.03
C PRO A 31 4.45 10.32 25.08
N LEU A 32 3.45 9.54 25.50
CA LEU A 32 2.86 8.50 24.63
C LEU A 32 2.32 9.06 23.31
N SER A 33 1.89 10.33 23.30
CA SER A 33 1.47 11.03 22.08
C SER A 33 2.60 11.35 21.10
N GLU A 34 3.86 11.14 21.49
CA GLU A 34 5.05 11.40 20.66
C GLU A 34 5.85 10.11 20.40
N GLY A 35 5.23 8.94 20.58
CA GLY A 35 5.86 7.63 20.31
C GLY A 35 6.39 6.92 21.56
N GLY A 36 6.29 7.52 22.74
CA GLY A 36 6.80 6.91 23.96
C GLY A 36 8.33 7.01 24.02
N ARG A 37 9.07 5.92 23.83
CA ARG A 37 10.54 6.00 23.80
C ARG A 37 11.00 6.52 22.43
N GLY A 38 11.98 7.40 22.38
CA GLY A 38 12.50 7.95 21.12
C GLY A 38 13.92 8.49 21.24
N ALA A 39 14.55 8.75 20.09
CA ALA A 39 15.89 9.32 20.01
C ALA A 39 15.85 10.85 19.86
N VAL A 40 16.70 11.58 20.58
CA VAL A 40 16.80 13.05 20.51
C VAL A 40 18.22 13.50 20.25
N ALA A 41 18.36 14.61 19.51
CA ALA A 41 19.64 15.26 19.27
C ALA A 41 20.12 16.01 20.51
N LEU A 42 21.32 15.71 21.00
CA LEU A 42 21.96 16.40 22.13
C LEU A 42 22.62 17.71 21.72
N VAL A 43 23.05 17.79 20.46
CA VAL A 43 23.66 18.97 19.83
C VAL A 43 23.10 19.12 18.42
N ASP A 44 23.38 20.25 17.77
CA ASP A 44 23.06 20.42 16.35
C ASP A 44 23.82 19.36 15.53
N ILE A 45 23.08 18.50 14.82
CA ILE A 45 23.61 17.44 13.96
C ILE A 45 23.60 17.97 12.52
N PRO A 46 24.75 18.02 11.83
CA PRO A 46 24.79 18.44 10.43
C PRO A 46 24.13 17.38 9.53
N GLN A 47 23.75 17.77 8.31
CA GLN A 47 23.36 16.83 7.27
C GLN A 47 24.53 15.88 6.94
N ASN A 48 24.22 14.63 6.56
CA ASN A 48 25.17 13.57 6.24
C ASN A 48 26.05 13.13 7.42
N HIS A 49 25.58 13.31 8.65
CA HIS A 49 26.22 12.81 9.86
C HIS A 49 25.77 11.38 10.14
N VAL A 50 26.72 10.49 10.44
CA VAL A 50 26.41 9.10 10.78
C VAL A 50 26.18 9.02 12.27
N ILE A 51 24.94 8.74 12.65
CA ILE A 51 24.51 8.73 14.05
C ILE A 51 24.87 7.40 14.70
N PHE A 52 24.61 6.30 13.99
CA PHE A 52 25.01 4.96 14.40
C PHE A 52 25.15 4.03 13.19
N SER A 53 25.81 2.89 13.41
CA SER A 53 25.98 1.82 12.42
C SER A 53 25.79 0.46 13.08
N VAL A 54 24.95 -0.38 12.46
CA VAL A 54 24.54 -1.70 12.96
C VAL A 54 25.24 -2.77 12.12
N PRO A 55 26.18 -3.56 12.68
CA PRO A 55 26.80 -4.66 11.96
C PRO A 55 25.77 -5.70 11.52
N ARG A 56 25.92 -6.29 10.34
CA ARG A 56 24.98 -7.33 9.86
C ARG A 56 24.86 -8.53 10.82
N SER A 57 25.92 -8.84 11.56
CA SER A 57 25.92 -9.90 12.58
C SER A 57 24.99 -9.65 13.78
N LEU A 58 24.58 -8.40 14.00
CA LEU A 58 23.64 -8.00 15.05
C LEU A 58 22.18 -7.98 14.59
N ILE A 59 21.92 -8.01 13.29
CA ILE A 59 20.57 -8.08 12.74
C ILE A 59 19.98 -9.46 13.06
N LEU A 60 18.76 -9.49 13.57
CA LEU A 60 18.06 -10.73 13.91
C LEU A 60 17.12 -11.12 12.76
N THR A 61 17.44 -12.22 12.09
CA THR A 61 16.63 -12.88 11.06
C THR A 61 16.57 -14.39 11.32
N THR A 62 15.80 -15.12 10.52
CA THR A 62 15.79 -16.60 10.55
C THR A 62 17.14 -17.20 10.16
N ARG A 63 17.98 -16.46 9.41
CA ARG A 63 19.33 -16.87 9.00
C ARG A 63 20.38 -16.59 10.07
N THR A 64 20.30 -15.46 10.76
CA THR A 64 21.30 -15.11 11.80
C THR A 64 21.02 -15.79 13.14
N CYS A 65 19.78 -16.25 13.37
CA CYS A 65 19.42 -17.08 14.52
C CYS A 65 19.84 -18.54 14.30
N ALA A 66 20.46 -19.16 15.31
CA ALA A 66 20.92 -20.55 15.21
C ALA A 66 19.78 -21.58 15.24
N LEU A 67 18.55 -21.16 15.53
CA LEU A 67 17.41 -22.07 15.72
C LEU A 67 17.04 -22.83 14.45
N SER A 68 17.02 -22.15 13.29
CA SER A 68 16.68 -22.75 12.00
C SER A 68 17.59 -23.94 11.68
N THR A 69 18.90 -23.74 11.87
CA THR A 69 19.91 -24.80 11.72
C THR A 69 19.76 -25.90 12.76
N LYS A 70 19.40 -25.55 14.01
CA LYS A 70 19.21 -26.54 15.08
C LYS A 70 18.01 -27.43 14.84
N ILE A 71 16.87 -26.88 14.41
CA ILE A 71 15.65 -27.64 14.05
C ILE A 71 15.92 -28.49 12.82
N GLY A 72 16.64 -27.95 11.84
CA GLY A 72 17.00 -28.59 10.59
C GLY A 72 16.13 -28.09 9.43
N PRO A 73 16.69 -27.88 8.23
CA PRO A 73 16.00 -27.21 7.13
C PRO A 73 14.76 -27.99 6.64
N GLY A 74 14.83 -29.33 6.62
CA GLY A 74 13.68 -30.16 6.24
C GLY A 74 12.48 -29.95 7.17
N ALA A 75 12.70 -30.08 8.49
CA ALA A 75 11.64 -29.84 9.47
C ALA A 75 11.15 -28.39 9.45
N TRP A 76 12.06 -27.43 9.26
CA TRP A 76 11.71 -26.01 9.13
C TRP A 76 10.73 -25.76 7.97
N ARG A 77 10.97 -26.39 6.80
CA ARG A 77 10.06 -26.34 5.66
C ARG A 77 8.76 -27.08 5.93
N THR A 78 8.82 -28.30 6.48
CA THR A 78 7.63 -29.11 6.80
C THR A 78 6.65 -28.40 7.73
N PHE A 79 7.13 -27.60 8.69
CA PHE A 79 6.26 -26.82 9.58
C PHE A 79 5.85 -25.46 9.02
N GLY A 80 6.19 -25.13 7.77
CA GLY A 80 5.85 -23.84 7.16
C GLY A 80 6.56 -22.64 7.80
N LEU A 81 7.70 -22.84 8.48
CA LEU A 81 8.43 -21.77 9.17
C LEU A 81 9.29 -20.90 8.22
N HIS A 82 9.40 -21.31 6.95
CA HIS A 82 10.01 -20.52 5.88
C HIS A 82 9.05 -19.48 5.30
N GLN A 83 7.74 -19.65 5.54
CA GLN A 83 6.69 -18.78 5.02
C GLN A 83 6.31 -17.72 6.05
N GLY A 84 6.15 -16.48 5.58
CA GLY A 84 5.72 -15.36 6.40
C GLY A 84 6.63 -15.15 7.62
N TRP A 85 6.03 -14.69 8.72
CA TRP A 85 6.79 -14.36 9.94
C TRP A 85 6.88 -15.47 10.97
N ALA A 86 6.22 -16.61 10.77
CA ALA A 86 6.15 -17.68 11.76
C ALA A 86 7.54 -18.14 12.23
N GLY A 87 8.48 -18.30 11.29
CA GLY A 87 9.87 -18.65 11.60
C GLY A 87 10.60 -17.58 12.41
N LEU A 88 10.46 -16.31 12.02
CA LEU A 88 11.11 -15.20 12.74
C LEU A 88 10.53 -15.03 14.15
N ILE A 89 9.22 -15.16 14.31
CA ILE A 89 8.55 -15.15 15.61
C ILE A 89 9.13 -16.25 16.51
N LEU A 90 9.25 -17.49 15.99
CA LEU A 90 9.80 -18.60 16.77
C LEU A 90 11.28 -18.37 17.14
N CYS A 91 12.08 -17.80 16.23
CA CYS A 91 13.45 -17.37 16.52
C CYS A 91 13.49 -16.35 17.67
N MET A 92 12.63 -15.34 17.64
CA MET A 92 12.55 -14.32 18.70
C MET A 92 12.11 -14.91 20.04
N MET A 93 11.12 -15.81 20.04
CA MET A 93 10.68 -16.52 21.24
C MET A 93 11.82 -17.34 21.86
N TRP A 94 12.55 -18.09 21.03
CA TRP A 94 13.66 -18.93 21.47
C TRP A 94 14.85 -18.11 22.00
N GLU A 95 15.23 -17.03 21.33
CA GLU A 95 16.30 -16.14 21.79
C GLU A 95 15.93 -15.44 23.10
N ALA A 96 14.70 -14.92 23.22
CA ALA A 96 14.22 -14.34 24.47
C ALA A 96 14.19 -15.38 25.62
N ALA A 97 13.83 -16.63 25.31
CA ALA A 97 13.82 -17.72 26.28
C ALA A 97 15.22 -18.18 26.73
N ARG A 98 16.31 -17.77 26.06
CA ARG A 98 17.67 -18.06 26.49
C ARG A 98 18.21 -17.04 27.51
N GLY A 99 17.56 -15.87 27.62
CA GLY A 99 18.02 -14.78 28.48
C GLY A 99 19.49 -14.44 28.21
N ALA A 100 20.30 -14.34 29.26
CA ALA A 100 21.72 -13.99 29.19
C ALA A 100 22.60 -14.90 28.31
N GLU A 101 22.12 -16.09 27.90
CA GLU A 101 22.82 -16.93 26.90
C GLU A 101 22.55 -16.50 25.45
N SER A 102 21.56 -15.64 25.22
CA SER A 102 21.30 -15.02 23.92
C SER A 102 22.25 -13.86 23.72
N LYS A 103 22.81 -13.75 22.50
CA LYS A 103 23.56 -12.56 22.12
C LYS A 103 22.67 -11.31 22.05
N TRP A 104 21.35 -11.46 21.98
CA TRP A 104 20.38 -10.37 21.87
C TRP A 104 19.64 -10.05 23.18
N ASP A 105 20.05 -10.61 24.33
CA ASP A 105 19.39 -10.41 25.63
C ASP A 105 19.10 -8.93 25.94
N ALA A 106 20.13 -8.08 25.87
CA ALA A 106 20.00 -6.64 26.10
C ALA A 106 19.11 -5.93 25.08
N TYR A 107 18.96 -6.46 23.87
CA TYR A 107 18.02 -5.94 22.87
C TYR A 107 16.58 -6.31 23.23
N PHE A 108 16.31 -7.54 23.68
CA PHE A 108 14.99 -7.94 24.17
C PHE A 108 14.54 -7.14 25.39
N ASP A 109 15.46 -6.80 26.30
CA ASP A 109 15.20 -5.93 27.45
C ASP A 109 14.78 -4.51 27.05
N MET A 110 15.23 -4.03 25.87
CA MET A 110 14.86 -2.71 25.35
C MET A 110 13.47 -2.71 24.71
N MET A 111 13.00 -3.85 24.19
CA MET A 111 11.77 -3.90 23.42
C MET A 111 10.51 -3.77 24.29
N PRO A 112 9.42 -3.15 23.78
CA PRO A 112 8.15 -3.07 24.49
C PRO A 112 7.60 -4.45 24.85
N THR A 113 6.96 -4.54 26.01
CA THR A 113 6.25 -5.73 26.49
C THR A 113 4.73 -5.53 26.49
N GLN A 114 4.27 -4.32 26.18
CA GLN A 114 2.87 -3.93 26.09
C GLN A 114 2.68 -3.08 24.84
N PHE A 115 1.52 -3.23 24.19
CA PHE A 115 1.20 -2.55 22.94
C PHE A 115 -0.18 -1.91 23.02
N ASN A 116 -0.33 -0.81 22.29
CA ASN A 116 -1.63 -0.15 22.07
C ASN A 116 -2.19 -0.45 20.68
N THR A 117 -1.66 -1.48 20.00
CA THR A 117 -2.21 -1.93 18.71
C THR A 117 -3.59 -2.57 18.92
N PRO A 118 -4.53 -2.40 17.98
CA PRO A 118 -5.89 -2.91 18.12
C PRO A 118 -6.02 -4.42 18.35
N MET A 119 -5.00 -5.21 18.00
CA MET A 119 -4.96 -6.66 18.31
C MET A 119 -5.14 -6.97 19.81
N PHE A 120 -4.73 -6.04 20.70
CA PHE A 120 -4.85 -6.17 22.16
C PHE A 120 -6.04 -5.41 22.75
N TRP A 121 -6.88 -4.78 21.92
CA TRP A 121 -8.03 -4.03 22.39
C TRP A 121 -9.17 -4.98 22.78
N ASN A 122 -10.00 -4.53 23.72
CA ASN A 122 -11.26 -5.20 24.04
C ASN A 122 -12.33 -4.89 22.96
N GLU A 123 -13.44 -5.62 23.01
CA GLU A 123 -14.52 -5.46 22.03
C GLU A 123 -15.10 -4.05 22.00
N ASP A 124 -15.30 -3.41 23.17
CA ASP A 124 -15.85 -2.04 23.24
C ASP A 124 -14.92 -1.03 22.53
N ASP A 125 -13.61 -1.11 22.76
CA ASP A 125 -12.62 -0.26 22.09
C ASP A 125 -12.58 -0.54 20.57
N LEU A 126 -12.72 -1.79 20.14
CA LEU A 126 -12.78 -2.14 18.72
C LEU A 126 -14.05 -1.60 18.04
N THR A 127 -15.17 -1.46 18.76
CA THR A 127 -16.39 -0.85 18.18
C THR A 127 -16.22 0.63 17.85
N GLU A 128 -15.27 1.33 18.49
CA GLU A 128 -14.96 2.74 18.17
C GLU A 128 -14.31 2.89 16.78
N LEU A 129 -13.74 1.81 16.22
CA LEU A 129 -13.14 1.73 14.88
C LEU A 129 -14.13 1.23 13.80
N LYS A 130 -15.42 1.11 14.13
CA LYS A 130 -16.44 0.69 13.17
C LYS A 130 -16.45 1.58 11.92
N GLY A 131 -16.35 0.94 10.76
CA GLY A 131 -16.32 1.61 9.46
C GLY A 131 -14.92 2.01 9.01
N THR A 132 -13.86 1.74 9.77
CA THR A 132 -12.47 1.84 9.31
C THR A 132 -12.00 0.49 8.76
N SER A 133 -10.92 0.44 7.98
CA SER A 133 -10.32 -0.81 7.50
C SER A 133 -9.53 -1.57 8.58
N VAL A 134 -9.26 -0.92 9.73
CA VAL A 134 -8.38 -1.44 10.78
C VAL A 134 -8.83 -2.78 11.34
N VAL A 135 -10.13 -2.94 11.63
CA VAL A 135 -10.67 -4.14 12.28
C VAL A 135 -10.64 -5.35 11.33
N GLU A 136 -10.89 -5.13 10.04
CA GLU A 136 -10.86 -6.18 9.02
C GLU A 136 -9.43 -6.70 8.79
N LYS A 137 -8.42 -5.85 9.00
CA LYS A 137 -6.99 -6.14 8.73
C LYS A 137 -6.17 -6.58 9.96
N LEU A 138 -6.80 -6.97 11.07
CA LEU A 138 -6.07 -7.34 12.29
C LEU A 138 -5.29 -8.64 12.21
N GLY A 139 -5.73 -9.59 11.36
CA GLY A 139 -5.04 -10.87 11.16
C GLY A 139 -4.97 -11.79 12.39
N LYS A 140 -5.71 -11.49 13.48
CA LYS A 140 -5.62 -12.23 14.75
C LYS A 140 -5.95 -13.71 14.61
N ASP A 141 -7.02 -14.04 13.89
CA ASP A 141 -7.44 -15.43 13.70
C ASP A 141 -6.39 -16.23 12.90
N GLN A 142 -5.80 -15.60 11.88
CA GLN A 142 -4.72 -16.20 11.09
C GLN A 142 -3.46 -16.40 11.94
N ALA A 143 -3.09 -15.41 12.77
CA ALA A 143 -1.97 -15.53 13.70
C ALA A 143 -2.17 -16.68 14.72
N GLU A 144 -3.37 -16.82 15.29
CA GLU A 144 -3.68 -17.92 16.20
C GLU A 144 -3.69 -19.28 15.49
N LYS A 145 -4.08 -19.32 14.21
CA LYS A 145 -4.00 -20.52 13.37
C LYS A 145 -2.54 -20.91 13.13
N ASP A 146 -1.69 -19.98 12.72
CA ASP A 146 -0.26 -20.22 12.51
C ASP A 146 0.43 -20.69 13.81
N TYR A 147 0.07 -20.13 14.96
CA TYR A 147 0.56 -20.62 16.23
C TYR A 147 0.20 -22.11 16.47
N ARG A 148 -1.04 -22.50 16.18
CA ARG A 148 -1.53 -23.88 16.39
C ARG A 148 -0.96 -24.87 15.37
N GLU A 149 -0.85 -24.47 14.11
CA GLU A 149 -0.55 -25.35 12.99
C GLU A 149 0.94 -25.36 12.61
N LYS A 150 1.68 -24.27 12.85
CA LYS A 150 3.11 -24.16 12.52
C LYS A 150 3.99 -24.20 13.77
N ILE A 151 3.69 -23.36 14.76
CA ILE A 151 4.58 -23.13 15.92
C ILE A 151 4.55 -24.28 16.92
N LEU A 152 3.35 -24.71 17.36
CA LEU A 152 3.23 -25.79 18.34
C LEU A 152 3.85 -27.12 17.86
N PRO A 153 3.60 -27.59 16.61
CA PRO A 153 4.25 -28.80 16.11
C PRO A 153 5.77 -28.69 16.06
N ALA A 154 6.31 -27.53 15.68
CA ALA A 154 7.75 -27.29 15.67
C ALA A 154 8.35 -27.38 17.08
N ILE A 155 7.69 -26.78 18.07
CA ILE A 155 8.09 -26.84 19.48
C ILE A 155 8.05 -28.29 20.01
N ASP A 156 6.96 -28.99 19.78
CA ASP A 156 6.76 -30.36 20.27
C ASP A 156 7.72 -31.37 19.65
N SER A 157 8.17 -31.10 18.41
CA SER A 157 9.15 -31.96 17.72
C SER A 157 10.54 -31.93 18.36
N ARG A 158 10.87 -30.89 19.14
CA ARG A 158 12.22 -30.67 19.72
C ARG A 158 12.20 -30.36 21.21
N PRO A 159 11.83 -31.33 22.08
CA PRO A 159 11.85 -31.15 23.54
C PRO A 159 13.25 -30.84 24.12
N ASP A 160 14.31 -31.13 23.37
CA ASP A 160 15.70 -30.79 23.70
C ASP A 160 15.98 -29.29 23.56
N LEU A 161 15.29 -28.60 22.65
CA LEU A 161 15.38 -27.16 22.44
C LEU A 161 14.31 -26.39 23.21
N PHE A 162 13.14 -27.01 23.41
CA PHE A 162 11.96 -26.41 24.02
C PHE A 162 11.50 -27.24 25.23
N PRO A 163 12.01 -26.96 26.44
CA PRO A 163 11.59 -27.67 27.64
C PRO A 163 10.08 -27.51 27.89
N LYS A 164 9.37 -28.62 28.11
CA LYS A 164 7.91 -28.61 28.35
C LYS A 164 7.45 -27.69 29.49
N ALA A 165 8.30 -27.48 30.50
CA ALA A 165 8.01 -26.60 31.63
C ALA A 165 7.99 -25.10 31.23
N GLU A 166 8.65 -24.72 30.14
CA GLU A 166 8.74 -23.34 29.67
C GLU A 166 7.67 -22.98 28.65
N ILE A 167 7.03 -23.96 28.01
CA ILE A 167 6.02 -23.73 26.97
C ILE A 167 4.90 -22.78 27.45
N PRO A 168 4.28 -22.96 28.63
CA PRO A 168 3.18 -22.09 29.06
C PRO A 168 3.58 -20.64 29.36
N THR A 169 4.87 -20.33 29.51
CA THR A 169 5.35 -19.01 29.95
C THR A 169 6.23 -18.31 28.92
N ARG A 170 7.07 -19.05 28.19
CA ARG A 170 8.04 -18.52 27.21
C ARG A 170 7.63 -18.77 25.77
N TYR A 171 6.78 -19.77 25.54
CA TYR A 171 6.31 -20.12 24.20
C TYR A 171 4.79 -20.15 24.09
N SER A 172 4.11 -19.34 24.91
CA SER A 172 2.65 -19.25 24.91
C SER A 172 2.13 -18.43 23.72
N LEU A 173 0.83 -18.54 23.45
CA LEU A 173 0.15 -17.73 22.44
C LEU A 173 0.27 -16.22 22.74
N GLU A 174 0.28 -15.83 24.02
CA GLU A 174 0.49 -14.43 24.42
C GLU A 174 1.88 -13.94 24.01
N ILE A 175 2.93 -14.74 24.25
CA ILE A 175 4.29 -14.40 23.82
C ILE A 175 4.38 -14.38 22.29
N PHE A 176 3.69 -15.30 21.60
CA PHE A 176 3.61 -15.30 20.14
C PHE A 176 3.01 -13.98 19.61
N HIS A 177 1.90 -13.52 20.16
CA HIS A 177 1.30 -12.22 19.79
C HIS A 177 2.24 -11.04 20.11
N ILE A 178 2.93 -11.06 21.26
CA ILE A 178 3.93 -10.03 21.61
C ILE A 178 5.06 -9.98 20.58
N MET A 179 5.63 -11.13 20.20
CA MET A 179 6.72 -11.18 19.23
C MET A 179 6.25 -10.81 17.81
N GLY A 180 5.08 -11.28 17.39
CA GLY A 180 4.47 -10.87 16.11
C GLY A 180 4.23 -9.36 16.05
N THR A 181 3.75 -8.75 17.15
CA THR A 181 3.56 -7.30 17.22
C THR A 181 4.89 -6.54 17.25
N ARG A 182 5.94 -7.10 17.86
CA ARG A 182 7.29 -6.53 17.76
C ARG A 182 7.75 -6.51 16.30
N ILE A 183 7.57 -7.59 15.55
CA ILE A 183 7.91 -7.63 14.12
C ILE A 183 7.10 -6.58 13.35
N LEU A 184 5.77 -6.59 13.48
CA LEU A 184 4.87 -5.65 12.79
C LEU A 184 5.22 -4.18 13.05
N SER A 185 5.67 -3.84 14.26
CA SER A 185 5.93 -2.46 14.67
C SER A 185 7.40 -2.00 14.56
N ARG A 186 8.35 -2.92 14.33
CA ARG A 186 9.80 -2.64 14.50
C ARG A 186 10.71 -3.32 13.49
N SER A 187 10.19 -4.22 12.67
CA SER A 187 11.00 -4.89 11.66
C SER A 187 11.26 -4.00 10.45
N PHE A 188 12.27 -4.39 9.69
CA PHE A 188 12.68 -3.78 8.44
C PHE A 188 12.71 -4.87 7.38
N THR A 189 12.42 -4.48 6.15
CA THR A 189 12.56 -5.34 4.99
C THR A 189 13.95 -5.12 4.40
N LEU A 190 14.79 -6.15 4.40
CA LEU A 190 16.11 -6.07 3.81
C LEU A 190 16.00 -6.20 2.29
N ALA A 191 16.57 -5.26 1.56
CA ALA A 191 16.69 -5.36 0.10
C ALA A 191 17.54 -6.59 -0.28
N THR A 192 17.17 -7.23 -1.38
CA THR A 192 17.92 -8.38 -1.92
C THR A 192 19.14 -7.88 -2.71
N GLU A 193 20.18 -8.71 -2.85
CA GLU A 193 21.40 -8.31 -3.58
C GLU A 193 21.13 -7.96 -5.05
N GLU A 194 19.99 -8.37 -5.61
CA GLU A 194 19.56 -8.04 -6.98
C GLU A 194 19.11 -6.57 -7.12
N ASP A 195 18.61 -5.96 -6.04
CA ASP A 195 18.20 -4.55 -6.01
C ASP A 195 19.41 -3.59 -6.15
N ASP A 196 20.60 -4.05 -5.74
CA ASP A 196 21.85 -3.26 -5.81
C ASP A 196 22.43 -3.22 -7.25
N ASP A 197 22.16 -4.23 -8.09
CA ASP A 197 22.69 -4.33 -9.46
C ASP A 197 21.92 -3.46 -10.47
N GLU A 198 20.62 -3.24 -10.27
CA GLU A 198 19.84 -2.28 -11.09
C GLU A 198 20.30 -0.83 -10.86
N ASP A 199 20.67 -0.47 -9.62
CA ASP A 199 21.19 0.86 -9.29
C ASP A 199 22.66 1.04 -9.72
N ALA A 200 23.46 -0.04 -9.73
CA ALA A 200 24.82 -0.03 -10.27
C ALA A 200 24.84 0.09 -11.82
N GLY A 201 23.80 -0.40 -12.51
CA GLY A 201 23.63 -0.26 -13.96
C GLY A 201 23.50 1.21 -14.41
N LYS A 202 22.80 2.04 -13.63
CA LYS A 202 22.72 3.49 -13.87
C LYS A 202 24.07 4.20 -13.71
N ARG A 203 24.98 3.70 -12.87
CA ARG A 203 26.30 4.33 -12.62
C ARG A 203 27.28 4.20 -13.78
N LYS A 204 27.09 3.26 -14.72
CA LYS A 204 28.04 3.02 -15.83
C LYS A 204 27.71 3.77 -17.12
N ASP A 205 26.50 4.27 -17.29
CA ASP A 205 26.08 4.96 -18.52
C ASP A 205 26.36 6.47 -18.51
N GLU A 206 26.71 7.07 -17.37
CA GLU A 206 27.02 8.50 -17.27
C GLU A 206 28.53 8.85 -17.41
N GLU A 207 29.44 7.87 -17.44
CA GLU A 207 30.90 8.13 -17.54
C GLU A 207 31.46 8.21 -18.97
N LYS A 208 30.62 8.39 -20.00
CA LYS A 208 31.08 8.64 -21.38
C LYS A 208 30.45 9.89 -22.02
N ALA A 209 30.68 11.06 -21.43
CA ALA A 209 30.71 12.31 -22.21
C ALA A 209 31.50 13.43 -21.51
N GLY A 210 32.71 13.72 -22.03
CA GLY A 210 33.22 15.09 -22.17
C GLY A 210 33.96 15.74 -21.00
N GLU A 211 35.27 15.97 -21.20
CA GLU A 211 36.16 16.82 -20.40
C GLU A 211 35.73 18.32 -20.37
N ASN A 212 35.59 18.94 -19.19
CA ASN A 212 36.21 20.24 -18.78
C ASN A 212 35.64 20.80 -17.43
N PRO A 213 36.35 21.73 -16.74
CA PRO A 213 36.34 21.86 -15.26
C PRO A 213 35.66 23.18 -14.73
N PRO A 214 35.84 23.62 -13.47
CA PRO A 214 34.79 23.73 -12.44
C PRO A 214 34.27 25.17 -12.17
N HIS A 215 33.03 25.29 -11.64
CA HIS A 215 32.45 26.31 -10.72
C HIS A 215 30.95 26.65 -11.03
N PRO A 216 30.16 27.25 -10.11
CA PRO A 216 29.53 26.62 -8.94
C PRO A 216 28.00 26.92 -8.84
N ALA A 217 27.31 26.23 -7.92
CA ALA A 217 26.01 26.59 -7.32
C ALA A 217 24.83 26.87 -8.26
N GLY A 218 23.91 25.90 -8.36
CA GLY A 218 22.57 26.11 -8.90
C GLY A 218 21.74 24.84 -8.82
N GLU A 219 20.77 24.85 -7.91
CA GLU A 219 19.48 24.13 -7.95
C GLU A 219 19.53 22.59 -8.09
N VAL A 220 19.47 21.92 -6.94
CA VAL A 220 19.15 20.49 -6.85
C VAL A 220 17.63 20.33 -7.02
N HIS A 221 17.23 19.84 -8.18
CA HIS A 221 15.89 19.32 -8.45
C HIS A 221 15.98 17.80 -8.57
N GLY A 222 15.07 17.10 -7.90
CA GLY A 222 14.78 15.68 -8.08
C GLY A 222 15.42 14.77 -7.04
N ASP A 223 14.75 14.61 -5.90
CA ASP A 223 14.92 13.42 -5.04
C ASP A 223 14.43 12.21 -5.86
N GLU A 224 15.36 11.49 -6.49
CA GLU A 224 15.15 10.06 -6.73
C GLU A 224 15.46 9.36 -5.40
N ASP A 225 14.51 8.54 -4.93
CA ASP A 225 14.52 7.88 -3.62
C ASP A 225 15.57 6.76 -3.61
N ILE A 226 16.83 7.14 -3.41
CA ILE A 226 17.97 6.21 -3.40
C ILE A 226 17.99 5.48 -2.05
N GLY A 227 17.69 4.18 -2.06
CA GLY A 227 18.16 3.18 -1.10
C GLY A 227 17.55 3.15 0.30
N ASN A 228 16.36 3.73 0.51
CA ASN A 228 15.72 3.68 1.83
C ASN A 228 14.91 2.39 2.03
N ALA A 229 15.41 1.44 2.83
CA ALA A 229 14.66 0.21 3.14
C ALA A 229 13.91 0.26 4.49
N SER A 230 13.74 1.45 5.06
CA SER A 230 12.78 1.68 6.14
C SER A 230 11.39 1.93 5.56
N LEU A 231 10.94 1.04 4.66
CA LEU A 231 9.58 1.07 4.14
C LEU A 231 8.72 0.20 5.07
N GLY A 232 7.56 0.71 5.49
CA GLY A 232 6.57 0.00 6.30
C GLY A 232 5.93 -1.20 5.62
N SER A 233 6.55 -1.76 4.57
CA SER A 233 6.14 -2.93 3.81
C SER A 233 6.01 -4.20 4.66
N ALA A 234 6.55 -4.22 5.89
CA ALA A 234 6.30 -5.26 6.86
C ALA A 234 4.89 -5.21 7.49
N MET A 235 3.92 -4.53 6.85
CA MET A 235 2.54 -4.43 7.32
C MET A 235 1.57 -5.36 6.59
N ASP A 236 2.01 -5.96 5.48
CA ASP A 236 1.24 -6.99 4.79
C ASP A 236 1.41 -8.31 5.54
N VAL A 237 0.42 -8.58 6.40
CA VAL A 237 0.27 -9.87 7.05
C VAL A 237 -0.22 -10.82 5.97
N ASP A 238 0.69 -11.68 5.49
CA ASP A 238 0.48 -12.79 4.55
C ASP A 238 -0.94 -12.82 3.94
N GLU A 239 -1.13 -12.12 2.81
CA GLU A 239 -2.30 -12.40 1.98
C GLU A 239 -2.26 -13.90 1.64
N PRO A 240 -3.38 -14.62 1.75
CA PRO A 240 -3.38 -16.04 1.47
C PRO A 240 -2.94 -16.24 0.02
N SER A 241 -1.79 -16.90 -0.17
CA SER A 241 -1.36 -17.42 -1.46
C SER A 241 -2.55 -18.12 -2.09
N THR A 242 -2.92 -17.70 -3.31
CA THR A 242 -3.90 -18.39 -4.14
C THR A 242 -3.60 -19.88 -4.10
N ALA A 243 -4.57 -20.65 -3.63
CA ALA A 243 -4.44 -22.10 -3.52
C ALA A 243 -4.02 -22.66 -4.88
N GLU A 244 -2.88 -23.34 -4.93
CA GLU A 244 -2.54 -24.19 -6.06
C GLU A 244 -3.67 -25.22 -6.22
N GLU A 245 -4.33 -25.19 -7.37
CA GLU A 245 -5.34 -26.18 -7.71
C GLU A 245 -4.70 -27.58 -7.78
N PRO A 246 -5.38 -28.62 -7.30
CA PRO A 246 -4.90 -29.98 -7.43
C PRO A 246 -4.81 -30.36 -8.90
N ALA A 247 -3.64 -30.83 -9.34
CA ALA A 247 -3.42 -31.38 -10.67
C ALA A 247 -4.50 -32.41 -11.01
N GLU A 248 -5.34 -32.11 -12.02
CA GLU A 248 -6.31 -33.05 -12.55
C GLU A 248 -5.59 -34.27 -13.14
N GLU A 249 -5.99 -35.45 -12.67
CA GLU A 249 -5.57 -36.75 -13.16
C GLU A 249 -5.91 -36.90 -14.65
N HIS A 250 -4.91 -36.77 -15.53
CA HIS A 250 -4.99 -37.29 -16.88
C HIS A 250 -4.87 -38.82 -16.85
N VAL A 251 -6.02 -39.49 -16.81
CA VAL A 251 -6.14 -40.93 -17.05
C VAL A 251 -5.71 -41.25 -18.49
N HIS A 252 -4.57 -41.93 -18.63
CA HIS A 252 -4.28 -42.73 -19.81
C HIS A 252 -3.73 -44.09 -19.37
N GLU A 253 -4.59 -45.12 -19.45
CA GLU A 253 -4.24 -46.53 -19.25
C GLU A 253 -3.33 -47.05 -20.37
N GLY A 254 -2.38 -47.94 -20.02
CA GLY A 254 -1.77 -48.88 -20.97
C GLY A 254 -0.34 -49.37 -20.64
N ASP A 255 -0.24 -50.43 -19.82
CA ASP A 255 0.79 -51.49 -19.76
C ASP A 255 2.21 -51.28 -20.33
N ASN A 256 3.24 -51.36 -19.48
CA ASN A 256 4.14 -52.55 -19.41
C ASN A 256 5.27 -52.39 -18.38
N GLU A 257 5.59 -53.52 -17.73
CA GLU A 257 6.66 -53.73 -16.75
C GLU A 257 8.08 -53.64 -17.37
N ASN A 258 9.05 -53.05 -16.64
CA ASN A 258 10.40 -53.62 -16.47
C ASN A 258 11.29 -52.86 -15.47
N GLU A 259 12.10 -53.65 -14.75
CA GLU A 259 13.08 -53.32 -13.71
C GLU A 259 14.34 -52.59 -14.26
N ASN A 260 14.87 -51.59 -13.54
CA ASN A 260 16.23 -51.54 -12.94
C ASN A 260 16.78 -50.12 -12.68
N GLU A 261 17.31 -49.98 -11.45
CA GLU A 261 18.53 -49.30 -10.99
C GLU A 261 19.00 -47.93 -11.53
N ASN A 262 19.28 -47.08 -10.53
CA ASN A 262 20.31 -46.02 -10.42
C ASN A 262 20.03 -44.63 -11.02
N GLY A 263 20.28 -43.64 -10.16
CA GLY A 263 20.93 -42.39 -10.55
C GLY A 263 20.01 -41.18 -10.64
N ASP A 264 20.03 -40.42 -9.56
CA ASP A 264 20.32 -38.98 -9.54
C ASP A 264 19.25 -38.17 -8.82
N GLY A 265 19.68 -37.60 -7.69
CA GLY A 265 18.95 -36.54 -7.01
C GLY A 265 18.87 -35.35 -7.95
N ALA A 266 17.66 -35.03 -8.38
CA ALA A 266 17.35 -33.73 -8.92
C ALA A 266 16.96 -32.86 -7.73
N ASP A 267 17.81 -31.88 -7.46
CA ASP A 267 17.46 -30.70 -6.70
C ASP A 267 16.17 -30.11 -7.30
N ASP A 268 15.05 -30.26 -6.59
CA ASP A 268 13.94 -29.31 -6.68
C ASP A 268 14.40 -28.04 -5.95
N ASP A 269 15.34 -27.34 -6.57
CA ASP A 269 15.48 -25.90 -6.39
C ASP A 269 14.40 -25.26 -7.26
N GLU A 270 13.14 -25.38 -6.82
CA GLU A 270 12.14 -24.38 -7.15
C GLU A 270 12.70 -23.06 -6.60
N GLU A 271 13.11 -22.17 -7.50
CA GLU A 271 13.47 -20.79 -7.20
C GLU A 271 12.24 -20.13 -6.55
N ASP A 272 12.14 -20.30 -5.23
CA ASP A 272 11.31 -19.52 -4.33
C ASP A 272 11.67 -18.06 -4.66
N GLU A 273 10.81 -17.36 -5.40
CA GLU A 273 10.95 -15.92 -5.64
C GLU A 273 11.25 -15.30 -4.29
N SER A 274 12.50 -14.83 -4.09
CA SER A 274 13.06 -14.61 -2.75
C SER A 274 12.26 -13.52 -2.04
N ALA A 275 11.26 -13.94 -1.27
CA ALA A 275 10.43 -13.05 -0.50
C ALA A 275 11.35 -12.12 0.32
N PRO A 276 11.04 -10.82 0.40
CA PRO A 276 11.90 -9.86 1.06
C PRO A 276 12.20 -10.30 2.51
N GLU A 277 13.47 -10.32 2.90
CA GLU A 277 13.84 -10.83 4.23
C GLU A 277 13.46 -9.81 5.31
N VAL A 278 12.48 -10.16 6.14
CA VAL A 278 12.08 -9.37 7.30
C VAL A 278 13.07 -9.56 8.45
N ALA A 279 13.50 -8.45 9.05
CA ALA A 279 14.58 -8.44 10.02
C ALA A 279 14.35 -7.47 11.17
N MET A 280 14.81 -7.82 12.36
CA MET A 280 14.89 -6.89 13.48
C MET A 280 16.27 -6.24 13.52
N ILE A 281 16.32 -4.91 13.47
CA ILE A 281 17.56 -4.14 13.43
C ILE A 281 17.71 -3.38 14.76
N PRO A 282 18.55 -3.87 15.70
CA PRO A 282 18.73 -3.22 16.99
C PRO A 282 19.14 -1.75 16.83
N LEU A 283 18.62 -0.89 17.72
CA LEU A 283 18.82 0.56 17.76
C LEU A 283 18.11 1.34 16.63
N ALA A 284 18.02 0.80 15.41
CA ALA A 284 17.28 1.44 14.33
C ALA A 284 15.77 1.51 14.62
N ASP A 285 15.23 0.48 15.25
CA ASP A 285 13.82 0.38 15.65
C ASP A 285 13.42 1.27 16.84
N VAL A 286 14.36 2.00 17.45
CA VAL A 286 14.10 2.94 18.54
C VAL A 286 13.62 4.30 18.02
N LEU A 287 13.91 4.61 16.75
CA LEU A 287 13.56 5.89 16.16
C LEU A 287 12.10 5.87 15.76
N ASN A 288 11.33 6.84 16.27
CA ASN A 288 9.94 7.00 15.86
C ASN A 288 9.86 7.52 14.42
N ALA A 289 8.69 7.36 13.82
CA ALA A 289 8.34 8.02 12.57
C ALA A 289 7.04 8.82 12.73
N ARG A 290 6.85 9.72 11.78
CA ARG A 290 5.69 10.61 11.66
C ARG A 290 5.71 11.22 10.26
N TYR A 291 4.53 11.41 9.70
CA TYR A 291 4.28 11.83 8.31
C TYR A 291 5.20 12.99 7.88
N LYS A 292 6.08 12.73 6.91
CA LYS A 292 7.03 13.69 6.32
C LYS A 292 7.88 14.48 7.32
N THR A 293 8.15 13.89 8.49
CA THR A 293 9.03 14.51 9.51
C THR A 293 10.39 13.85 9.63
N ASP A 294 10.64 12.80 8.86
CA ASP A 294 11.92 12.11 8.84
C ASP A 294 13.08 13.09 8.65
N ASN A 295 14.17 12.81 9.34
CA ASN A 295 15.41 13.59 9.26
C ASN A 295 16.64 12.70 9.26
N VAL A 296 16.43 11.37 9.23
CA VAL A 296 17.45 10.35 9.00
C VAL A 296 16.93 9.27 8.06
N LYS A 297 17.84 8.58 7.38
CA LYS A 297 17.57 7.39 6.57
C LYS A 297 18.58 6.30 6.89
N LEU A 298 18.16 5.04 6.72
CA LEU A 298 18.98 3.85 6.91
C LEU A 298 19.60 3.44 5.58
N PHE A 299 20.92 3.43 5.49
CA PHE A 299 21.67 3.07 4.30
C PHE A 299 22.31 1.69 4.46
N TYR A 300 22.26 0.88 3.40
CA TYR A 300 22.84 -0.45 3.35
C TYR A 300 24.30 -0.38 2.88
N GLU A 301 25.20 -0.97 3.65
CA GLU A 301 26.59 -1.21 3.24
C GLU A 301 26.89 -2.71 3.30
N PRO A 302 28.00 -3.18 2.70
CA PRO A 302 28.35 -4.60 2.70
C PRO A 302 28.45 -5.21 4.11
N ASP A 303 29.04 -4.49 5.06
CA ASP A 303 29.32 -5.04 6.40
C ASP A 303 28.34 -4.55 7.48
N CYS A 304 27.62 -3.45 7.24
CA CYS A 304 26.76 -2.81 8.24
C CYS A 304 25.63 -1.99 7.61
N LEU A 305 24.68 -1.56 8.44
CA LEU A 305 23.63 -0.61 8.07
C LEU A 305 23.88 0.70 8.82
N ARG A 306 23.79 1.84 8.14
CA ARG A 306 24.15 3.15 8.71
C ARG A 306 22.95 4.06 8.77
N MET A 307 22.66 4.59 9.95
CA MET A 307 21.66 5.64 10.12
C MET A 307 22.34 6.99 9.94
N VAL A 308 21.92 7.73 8.91
CA VAL A 308 22.55 8.98 8.50
C VAL A 308 21.52 10.11 8.44
N SER A 309 21.86 11.29 8.94
CA SER A 309 21.00 12.47 8.85
C SER A 309 20.83 12.94 7.41
N THR A 310 19.57 13.11 6.98
CA THR A 310 19.23 13.61 5.64
C THR A 310 19.16 15.13 5.58
N ARG A 311 19.05 15.77 6.74
CA ARG A 311 19.05 17.23 6.92
C ARG A 311 19.66 17.61 8.27
N MET A 312 19.86 18.90 8.49
CA MET A 312 20.29 19.41 9.80
C MET A 312 19.21 19.12 10.85
N ILE A 313 19.61 18.58 12.01
CA ILE A 313 18.74 18.34 13.16
C ILE A 313 19.20 19.24 14.30
N LYS A 314 18.30 20.02 14.90
CA LYS A 314 18.66 20.95 15.98
C LYS A 314 18.76 20.25 17.32
N ALA A 315 19.62 20.76 18.20
CA ALA A 315 19.70 20.29 19.58
C ALA A 315 18.30 20.33 20.24
N GLY A 316 17.89 19.21 20.82
CA GLY A 316 16.59 19.01 21.45
C GLY A 316 15.49 18.49 20.50
N GLU A 317 15.72 18.46 19.19
CA GLU A 317 14.78 17.84 18.26
C GLU A 317 14.85 16.32 18.32
N GLN A 318 13.72 15.67 18.03
CA GLN A 318 13.67 14.23 17.89
C GLN A 318 14.31 13.80 16.56
N ILE A 319 14.97 12.67 16.57
CA ILE A 319 15.54 12.01 15.41
C ILE A 319 14.48 11.06 14.87
N TRP A 320 13.90 11.42 13.73
CA TRP A 320 12.77 10.77 13.09
C TRP A 320 13.25 9.91 11.93
N ASN A 321 12.94 8.62 12.01
CA ASN A 321 12.99 7.73 10.87
C ASN A 321 11.70 7.89 10.02
N THR A 322 11.63 7.19 8.90
CA THR A 322 10.39 7.04 8.11
C THR A 322 9.88 5.62 8.18
N TYR A 323 8.56 5.45 8.28
CA TYR A 323 7.87 4.16 8.11
C TYR A 323 7.14 4.09 6.76
N GLY A 324 7.38 5.05 5.87
CA GLY A 324 6.67 5.19 4.60
C GLY A 324 5.33 5.92 4.73
N ASP A 325 5.33 7.19 5.19
CA ASP A 325 4.21 8.15 5.15
C ASP A 325 2.78 7.57 5.29
N LEU A 326 2.61 6.61 6.18
CA LEU A 326 1.40 5.79 6.29
C LEU A 326 0.20 6.60 6.80
N PRO A 327 -1.03 6.23 6.39
CA PRO A 327 -2.25 6.79 6.96
C PRO A 327 -2.43 6.36 8.42
N ASN A 328 -3.24 7.09 9.18
CA ASN A 328 -3.50 6.81 10.59
C ASN A 328 -4.09 5.41 10.85
N ALA A 329 -4.87 4.88 9.90
CA ALA A 329 -5.41 3.53 10.01
C ALA A 329 -4.27 2.49 10.14
N ASP A 330 -3.26 2.58 9.29
CA ASP A 330 -2.11 1.68 9.30
C ASP A 330 -1.16 1.98 10.46
N LEU A 331 -0.88 3.25 10.75
CA LEU A 331 -0.10 3.64 11.93
C LEU A 331 -0.69 3.04 13.22
N LEU A 332 -2.01 3.09 13.37
CA LEU A 332 -2.69 2.52 14.52
C LEU A 332 -2.60 0.99 14.51
N ARG A 333 -2.88 0.37 13.36
CA ARG A 333 -2.89 -1.09 13.18
C ARG A 333 -1.54 -1.71 13.52
N GLY A 334 -0.47 -1.24 12.90
CA GLY A 334 0.85 -1.86 13.07
C GLY A 334 1.72 -1.27 14.16
N PHE A 335 1.61 0.04 14.45
CA PHE A 335 2.49 0.70 15.41
C PHE A 335 1.78 1.18 16.68
N GLY A 336 0.44 1.12 16.75
CA GLY A 336 -0.32 1.47 17.95
C GLY A 336 -0.35 2.97 18.27
N HIS A 337 -0.07 3.83 17.30
CA HIS A 337 -0.13 5.29 17.44
C HIS A 337 -0.80 5.94 16.22
N VAL A 338 -1.06 7.24 16.31
CA VAL A 338 -1.64 8.05 15.23
C VAL A 338 -0.92 9.39 15.14
N ASP A 339 -0.86 9.93 13.94
CA ASP A 339 -0.38 11.28 13.68
C ASP A 339 -1.49 12.32 13.86
N TYR A 340 -1.15 13.37 14.61
CA TYR A 340 -2.05 14.47 14.94
C TYR A 340 -1.34 15.81 14.73
N LEU A 341 -1.19 16.17 13.45
CA LEU A 341 -0.39 17.29 12.96
C LEU A 341 -1.30 18.39 12.40
N PRO A 342 -0.85 19.65 12.37
CA PRO A 342 -1.58 20.72 11.68
C PRO A 342 -1.81 20.35 10.21
N LEU A 343 -3.06 20.41 9.76
CA LEU A 343 -3.40 20.07 8.39
C LEU A 343 -3.08 21.23 7.44
N PRO A 344 -2.32 21.01 6.36
CA PRO A 344 -1.90 22.08 5.44
C PRO A 344 -3.08 22.69 4.67
N TYR A 345 -4.15 21.92 4.47
CA TYR A 345 -5.35 22.32 3.75
C TYR A 345 -6.50 22.78 4.66
N ALA A 346 -6.35 22.71 5.99
CA ALA A 346 -7.38 23.08 6.96
C ALA A 346 -6.77 23.81 8.18
N PRO A 347 -6.58 25.15 8.10
CA PRO A 347 -5.96 25.91 9.18
C PRO A 347 -6.73 25.80 10.51
N GLY A 348 -6.02 25.38 11.56
CA GLY A 348 -6.60 25.18 12.90
C GLY A 348 -7.15 23.76 13.14
N GLU A 349 -7.18 22.92 12.12
CA GLU A 349 -7.48 21.50 12.25
C GLU A 349 -6.21 20.66 12.31
N PHE A 350 -6.35 19.47 12.89
CA PHE A 350 -5.26 18.54 13.11
C PHE A 350 -5.63 17.12 12.63
N GLY A 351 -4.65 16.35 12.21
CA GLY A 351 -4.76 14.97 11.72
C GLY A 351 -3.48 14.56 10.98
N ASN A 352 -3.54 13.46 10.23
CA ASN A 352 -2.45 13.08 9.33
C ASN A 352 -2.77 13.59 7.91
N PRO A 353 -1.92 14.44 7.30
CA PRO A 353 -2.15 14.90 5.93
C PRO A 353 -2.11 13.79 4.88
N GLY A 354 -1.51 12.64 5.19
CA GLY A 354 -1.49 11.42 4.37
C GLY A 354 -2.62 10.45 4.65
N ASP A 355 -3.64 10.83 5.43
CA ASP A 355 -4.81 9.97 5.61
C ASP A 355 -5.50 9.69 4.27
N VAL A 356 -5.97 8.45 4.12
CA VAL A 356 -6.65 7.94 2.93
C VAL A 356 -7.98 7.29 3.31
N ILE A 357 -8.81 6.98 2.33
CA ILE A 357 -9.91 6.03 2.50
C ILE A 357 -9.74 4.86 1.54
N GLU A 358 -10.18 3.70 1.98
CA GLU A 358 -10.29 2.51 1.15
C GLU A 358 -11.75 2.30 0.72
N LEU A 359 -11.96 2.17 -0.58
CA LEU A 359 -13.25 1.86 -1.19
C LEU A 359 -13.22 0.45 -1.78
N ARG A 360 -13.93 -0.48 -1.15
CA ARG A 360 -13.99 -1.87 -1.61
C ARG A 360 -14.75 -2.01 -2.94
N ALA A 361 -14.26 -2.89 -3.80
CA ALA A 361 -14.83 -3.20 -5.10
C ALA A 361 -16.27 -3.72 -5.01
N ASP A 362 -16.59 -4.55 -4.01
CA ASP A 362 -17.95 -5.07 -3.83
C ASP A 362 -18.99 -3.96 -3.66
N LEU A 363 -18.61 -2.84 -3.02
CA LEU A 363 -19.50 -1.69 -2.87
C LEU A 363 -19.71 -0.97 -4.21
N VAL A 364 -18.66 -0.85 -5.02
CA VAL A 364 -18.72 -0.27 -6.38
C VAL A 364 -19.60 -1.12 -7.28
N VAL A 365 -19.43 -2.45 -7.26
CA VAL A 365 -20.26 -3.39 -8.04
C VAL A 365 -21.73 -3.27 -7.66
N ARG A 366 -22.06 -3.26 -6.36
CA ARG A 366 -23.46 -3.06 -5.90
C ARG A 366 -24.05 -1.75 -6.42
N CYS A 367 -23.29 -0.66 -6.39
CA CYS A 367 -23.77 0.64 -6.90
C CYS A 367 -23.92 0.64 -8.42
N ALA A 368 -23.06 -0.06 -9.16
CA ALA A 368 -23.19 -0.24 -10.60
C ALA A 368 -24.43 -1.06 -10.96
N LEU A 369 -24.69 -2.16 -10.24
CA LEU A 369 -25.89 -2.98 -10.41
C LEU A 369 -27.17 -2.18 -10.15
N ASP A 370 -27.21 -1.37 -9.08
CA ASP A 370 -28.35 -0.50 -8.79
C ASP A 370 -28.62 0.49 -9.93
N LEU A 371 -27.56 1.07 -10.51
CA LEU A 371 -27.69 1.96 -11.67
C LEU A 371 -28.24 1.21 -12.89
N LEU A 372 -27.64 0.08 -13.27
CA LEU A 372 -28.04 -0.72 -14.44
C LEU A 372 -29.48 -1.23 -14.32
N ASN A 373 -29.87 -1.70 -13.13
CA ASN A 373 -31.23 -2.15 -12.86
C ASN A 373 -32.23 -0.97 -12.96
N SER A 374 -31.87 0.21 -12.45
CA SER A 374 -32.72 1.40 -12.57
C SER A 374 -32.88 1.91 -14.02
N GLU A 375 -31.89 1.68 -14.88
CA GLU A 375 -31.94 2.00 -16.31
C GLU A 375 -32.80 0.97 -17.06
N ASN A 376 -32.64 -0.31 -16.77
CA ASN A 376 -33.43 -1.40 -17.37
C ASN A 376 -34.94 -1.28 -17.06
N GLU A 377 -35.30 -0.87 -15.83
CA GLU A 377 -36.70 -0.61 -15.46
C GLU A 377 -37.33 0.52 -16.27
N LYS A 378 -36.55 1.57 -16.60
CA LYS A 378 -37.03 2.71 -17.40
C LYS A 378 -37.23 2.33 -18.87
N ASP A 379 -36.34 1.51 -19.40
CA ASP A 379 -36.37 1.10 -20.80
C ASP A 379 -37.37 -0.05 -21.08
N LYS A 380 -38.03 -0.59 -20.04
CA LYS A 380 -38.97 -1.74 -20.12
C LYS A 380 -38.37 -2.96 -20.84
N ASN A 381 -37.05 -3.07 -20.83
CA ASN A 381 -36.32 -3.95 -21.75
C ASN A 381 -36.12 -5.36 -21.16
N THR A 382 -36.22 -5.52 -19.84
CA THR A 382 -35.90 -6.79 -19.15
C THR A 382 -36.71 -6.93 -17.85
N GLU A 383 -37.33 -8.10 -17.60
CA GLU A 383 -38.02 -8.43 -16.33
C GLU A 383 -37.08 -8.95 -15.22
N ARG A 384 -35.82 -9.25 -15.54
CA ARG A 384 -34.82 -9.81 -14.62
C ARG A 384 -33.87 -8.72 -14.12
N GLN A 385 -33.73 -8.61 -12.79
CA GLN A 385 -32.70 -7.80 -12.14
C GLN A 385 -31.34 -8.50 -12.23
N LEU A 386 -30.30 -7.73 -12.55
CA LEU A 386 -28.91 -8.18 -12.50
C LEU A 386 -28.46 -8.34 -11.05
N THR A 387 -27.71 -9.41 -10.77
CA THR A 387 -27.15 -9.73 -9.45
C THR A 387 -25.61 -9.72 -9.48
N MET A 388 -24.96 -9.94 -8.33
CA MET A 388 -23.51 -10.07 -8.25
C MET A 388 -22.98 -11.26 -9.09
N GLU A 389 -23.74 -12.35 -9.17
CA GLU A 389 -23.40 -13.54 -10.00
C GLU A 389 -23.29 -13.16 -11.48
N ASP A 390 -24.10 -12.21 -11.97
CA ASP A 390 -24.01 -11.74 -13.36
C ASP A 390 -22.74 -10.90 -13.64
N MET A 391 -21.99 -10.52 -12.60
CA MET A 391 -20.74 -9.74 -12.67
C MET A 391 -19.49 -10.55 -12.29
N GLU A 392 -19.65 -11.79 -11.79
CA GLU A 392 -18.55 -12.66 -11.32
C GLU A 392 -17.46 -12.82 -12.37
N ASP A 393 -17.83 -13.22 -13.60
CA ASP A 393 -16.93 -13.31 -14.76
C ASP A 393 -16.08 -12.04 -15.03
N ARG A 394 -16.59 -10.86 -14.68
CA ARG A 394 -15.88 -9.58 -14.87
C ARG A 394 -14.98 -9.26 -13.69
N ILE A 395 -15.37 -9.67 -12.49
CA ILE A 395 -14.62 -9.48 -11.25
C ILE A 395 -13.41 -10.41 -11.28
N ASP A 396 -13.60 -11.70 -11.58
CA ASP A 396 -12.52 -12.68 -11.66
C ASP A 396 -11.49 -12.25 -12.70
N TRP A 397 -11.94 -11.87 -13.90
CA TRP A 397 -11.05 -11.37 -14.94
C TRP A 397 -10.32 -10.07 -14.53
N TRP A 398 -10.95 -9.20 -13.74
CA TRP A 398 -10.29 -8.00 -13.25
C TRP A 398 -9.13 -8.35 -12.30
N LEU A 399 -9.36 -9.30 -11.39
CA LEU A 399 -8.35 -9.77 -10.45
C LEU A 399 -7.23 -10.54 -11.17
N GLU A 400 -7.57 -11.40 -12.13
CA GLU A 400 -6.61 -12.15 -12.97
C GLU A 400 -5.67 -11.23 -13.76
N GLU A 401 -6.14 -10.07 -14.20
CA GLU A 401 -5.33 -9.08 -14.92
C GLU A 401 -4.55 -8.14 -13.97
N GLY A 402 -4.47 -8.48 -12.68
CA GLY A 402 -3.74 -7.73 -11.66
C GLY A 402 -4.46 -6.48 -11.17
N GLY A 403 -5.79 -6.45 -11.25
CA GLY A 403 -6.60 -5.40 -10.68
C GLY A 403 -6.86 -5.60 -9.18
N ASP A 404 -6.93 -4.52 -8.43
CA ASP A 404 -7.18 -4.57 -6.98
C ASP A 404 -8.67 -4.70 -6.63
N ASP A 405 -8.97 -5.34 -5.49
CA ASP A 405 -10.32 -5.41 -4.91
C ASP A 405 -10.66 -4.21 -4.01
N THR A 406 -9.69 -3.33 -3.76
CA THR A 406 -9.79 -2.19 -2.87
C THR A 406 -9.13 -0.98 -3.49
N PHE A 407 -9.84 0.16 -3.53
CA PHE A 407 -9.34 1.39 -4.13
C PHE A 407 -8.99 2.42 -3.06
N THR A 408 -7.70 2.76 -2.95
CA THR A 408 -7.22 3.81 -2.05
C THR A 408 -7.47 5.19 -2.66
N LEU A 409 -8.05 6.10 -1.87
CA LEU A 409 -8.35 7.47 -2.27
C LEU A 409 -7.73 8.44 -1.27
N GLU A 410 -6.87 9.31 -1.79
CA GLU A 410 -6.17 10.33 -1.02
C GLU A 410 -6.96 11.64 -0.96
N HIS A 411 -6.54 12.53 -0.06
CA HIS A 411 -7.08 13.88 -0.03
C HIS A 411 -6.74 14.64 -1.34
N PRO A 412 -7.67 15.38 -1.98
CA PRO A 412 -7.41 16.08 -3.25
C PRO A 412 -6.25 17.07 -3.23
N SER A 413 -5.92 17.63 -2.05
CA SER A 413 -4.77 18.52 -1.87
C SER A 413 -3.41 17.80 -1.76
N ALA A 414 -3.40 16.47 -1.67
CA ALA A 414 -2.17 15.66 -1.67
C ALA A 414 -1.61 15.47 -3.09
N ALA A 415 -2.45 15.63 -4.12
CA ALA A 415 -2.03 15.52 -5.51
C ALA A 415 -1.00 16.61 -5.87
N PRO A 416 0.11 16.26 -6.54
CA PRO A 416 1.14 17.22 -6.93
C PRO A 416 0.53 18.30 -7.86
N PRO A 417 1.03 19.56 -7.80
CA PRO A 417 0.58 20.59 -8.72
C PRO A 417 0.86 20.16 -10.15
N PRO A 418 -0.07 20.38 -11.10
CA PRO A 418 0.13 19.96 -12.48
C PRO A 418 1.39 20.64 -13.05
N SER A 419 2.28 19.84 -13.65
CA SER A 419 3.43 20.36 -14.38
C SER A 419 2.96 21.38 -15.43
N PRO A 420 3.68 22.51 -15.63
CA PRO A 420 3.28 23.52 -16.62
C PRO A 420 3.42 22.95 -18.04
N SER A 421 2.36 22.33 -18.56
CA SER A 421 2.32 21.86 -19.95
C SER A 421 2.13 23.04 -20.91
N THR A 422 2.98 23.11 -21.94
CA THR A 422 3.01 24.13 -22.99
C THR A 422 1.95 23.91 -24.08
N SER A 423 0.73 23.49 -23.72
CA SER A 423 -0.36 23.31 -24.70
C SER A 423 -1.59 24.17 -24.35
N SER A 424 -2.01 25.00 -25.31
CA SER A 424 -3.00 26.07 -25.16
C SER A 424 -4.46 25.60 -25.23
N LYS A 425 -4.80 24.46 -24.63
CA LYS A 425 -6.19 24.06 -24.36
C LYS A 425 -6.28 23.32 -23.02
N PRO A 426 -7.05 23.81 -22.03
CA PRO A 426 -7.24 23.07 -20.79
C PRO A 426 -8.00 21.79 -21.12
N ASN A 427 -7.36 20.63 -20.96
CA ASN A 427 -8.08 19.36 -20.94
C ASN A 427 -8.75 19.27 -19.56
N PRO A 428 -10.10 19.36 -19.48
CA PRO A 428 -10.80 19.40 -18.20
C PRO A 428 -10.63 18.12 -17.39
N THR A 429 -10.08 17.04 -17.97
CA THR A 429 -9.83 15.76 -17.29
C THR A 429 -8.54 15.67 -16.49
N HIS A 430 -7.59 16.58 -16.67
CA HIS A 430 -6.26 16.47 -16.06
C HIS A 430 -6.21 16.63 -14.53
N PRO A 431 -7.01 17.52 -13.89
CA PRO A 431 -7.16 17.49 -12.43
C PRO A 431 -8.13 16.40 -11.95
N LEU A 432 -8.98 15.84 -12.83
CA LEU A 432 -10.00 14.83 -12.47
C LEU A 432 -9.40 13.44 -12.23
N THR A 433 -8.45 13.03 -13.08
CA THR A 433 -7.72 11.76 -12.95
C THR A 433 -6.61 11.81 -11.91
N ALA A 434 -6.22 13.00 -11.44
CA ALA A 434 -5.24 13.14 -10.37
C ALA A 434 -5.89 12.94 -8.98
N THR A 435 -7.17 13.27 -8.83
CA THR A 435 -7.93 13.13 -7.57
C THR A 435 -8.65 11.79 -7.45
N LEU A 436 -9.08 11.19 -8.57
CA LEU A 436 -9.72 9.88 -8.60
C LEU A 436 -8.73 8.83 -9.10
N SER A 437 -8.60 7.73 -8.35
CA SER A 437 -7.82 6.57 -8.80
C SER A 437 -8.26 6.16 -10.21
N ILE A 438 -7.31 6.20 -11.15
CA ILE A 438 -7.49 5.75 -12.53
C ILE A 438 -8.03 4.31 -12.56
N ILE A 439 -7.54 3.49 -11.63
CA ILE A 439 -7.91 2.10 -11.44
C ILE A 439 -9.39 1.99 -11.04
N LEU A 440 -9.86 2.80 -10.07
CA LEU A 440 -11.27 2.85 -9.68
C LEU A 440 -12.20 3.19 -10.85
N LEU A 441 -11.83 4.19 -11.67
CA LEU A 441 -12.64 4.58 -12.83
C LEU A 441 -12.67 3.47 -13.89
N SER A 442 -11.52 2.83 -14.14
CA SER A 442 -11.42 1.69 -15.05
C SER A 442 -12.29 0.51 -14.60
N PHE A 443 -12.23 0.15 -13.31
CA PHE A 443 -13.06 -0.89 -12.72
C PHE A 443 -14.55 -0.55 -12.79
N THR A 444 -14.92 0.68 -12.44
CA THR A 444 -16.31 1.16 -12.53
C THR A 444 -16.82 1.05 -13.97
N HIS A 445 -15.99 1.39 -14.95
CA HIS A 445 -16.33 1.25 -16.37
C HIS A 445 -16.50 -0.20 -16.80
N LEU A 446 -15.65 -1.10 -16.32
CA LEU A 446 -15.76 -2.53 -16.58
C LEU A 446 -17.12 -3.06 -16.15
N MET A 447 -17.62 -2.62 -14.99
CA MET A 447 -18.94 -3.01 -14.50
C MET A 447 -20.09 -2.43 -15.33
N LEU A 448 -19.89 -1.27 -15.97
CA LEU A 448 -20.92 -0.57 -16.75
C LEU A 448 -20.93 -0.93 -18.25
N LEU A 449 -19.98 -1.74 -18.73
CA LEU A 449 -19.92 -2.17 -20.13
C LEU A 449 -21.15 -3.00 -20.55
N THR A 450 -21.60 -2.80 -21.79
CA THR A 450 -22.57 -3.70 -22.41
C THR A 450 -21.96 -5.10 -22.63
N PRO A 451 -22.75 -6.18 -22.74
CA PRO A 451 -22.22 -7.52 -23.01
C PRO A 451 -21.31 -7.61 -24.26
N ALA A 452 -21.63 -6.84 -25.30
CA ALA A 452 -20.83 -6.78 -26.52
C ALA A 452 -19.52 -6.00 -26.37
N GLU A 453 -19.46 -5.01 -25.48
CA GLU A 453 -18.22 -4.31 -25.13
C GLU A 453 -17.35 -5.15 -24.21
N TRP A 454 -17.97 -5.82 -23.23
CA TRP A 454 -17.30 -6.76 -22.35
C TRP A 454 -16.58 -7.87 -23.12
N ALA A 455 -17.28 -8.55 -24.03
CA ALA A 455 -16.68 -9.59 -24.86
C ALA A 455 -15.47 -9.08 -25.69
N ARG A 456 -15.49 -7.80 -26.10
CA ARG A 456 -14.37 -7.16 -26.82
C ARG A 456 -13.22 -6.77 -25.90
N ALA A 457 -13.50 -6.39 -24.65
CA ALA A 457 -12.49 -6.07 -23.64
C ALA A 457 -11.75 -7.35 -23.23
N LYS A 458 -12.49 -8.41 -22.89
CA LYS A 458 -11.96 -9.74 -22.56
C LYS A 458 -11.10 -10.30 -23.69
N ALA A 459 -11.55 -10.22 -24.95
CA ALA A 459 -10.77 -10.70 -26.10
C ALA A 459 -9.47 -9.92 -26.38
N LYS A 460 -9.31 -8.72 -25.80
CA LYS A 460 -8.12 -7.88 -25.99
C LYS A 460 -7.18 -7.89 -24.79
N SER A 461 -7.56 -8.53 -23.68
CA SER A 461 -6.85 -8.48 -22.38
C SER A 461 -6.43 -7.06 -22.02
N LYS A 462 -7.39 -6.11 -22.13
CA LYS A 462 -7.14 -4.71 -21.81
C LYS A 462 -8.31 -4.12 -21.05
N PRO A 463 -8.07 -3.57 -19.84
CA PRO A 463 -9.12 -2.94 -19.09
C PRO A 463 -9.65 -1.69 -19.81
N PRO A 464 -10.89 -1.27 -19.52
CA PRO A 464 -11.48 -0.09 -20.13
C PRO A 464 -10.64 1.14 -19.86
N LYS A 465 -10.62 2.09 -20.80
CA LYS A 465 -9.94 3.36 -20.54
C LYS A 465 -10.62 4.09 -19.38
N PRO A 466 -9.85 4.65 -18.44
CA PRO A 466 -10.40 5.47 -17.37
C PRO A 466 -11.03 6.71 -18.01
N LEU A 467 -12.34 6.88 -17.84
CA LEU A 467 -13.04 8.05 -18.34
C LEU A 467 -14.04 8.49 -17.27
N ALA A 468 -14.00 9.77 -16.91
CA ALA A 468 -14.90 10.32 -15.91
C ALA A 468 -16.23 10.72 -16.57
N ASP A 469 -17.02 9.73 -17.01
CA ASP A 469 -18.36 9.99 -17.57
C ASP A 469 -19.45 10.11 -16.50
N ALA A 470 -20.62 10.65 -16.88
CA ALA A 470 -21.70 10.89 -15.93
C ALA A 470 -22.26 9.62 -15.30
N ARG A 471 -22.15 8.44 -15.93
CA ARG A 471 -22.64 7.17 -15.36
C ARG A 471 -21.67 6.67 -14.31
N ALA A 472 -20.38 6.62 -14.63
CA ALA A 472 -19.34 6.19 -13.71
C ALA A 472 -19.23 7.08 -12.48
N LEU A 473 -19.26 8.40 -12.66
CA LEU A 473 -19.21 9.34 -11.55
C LEU A 473 -20.41 9.22 -10.61
N ARG A 474 -21.61 8.85 -11.11
CA ARG A 474 -22.78 8.57 -10.26
C ARG A 474 -22.59 7.30 -9.43
N VAL A 475 -22.01 6.25 -10.01
CA VAL A 475 -21.69 5.01 -9.29
C VAL A 475 -20.67 5.29 -8.19
N VAL A 476 -19.58 5.99 -8.52
CA VAL A 476 -18.54 6.37 -7.55
C VAL A 476 -19.14 7.24 -6.44
N LEU A 477 -19.97 8.23 -6.78
CA LEU A 477 -20.58 9.12 -5.79
C LEU A 477 -21.49 8.35 -4.81
N GLU A 478 -22.29 7.40 -5.31
CA GLU A 478 -23.13 6.55 -4.47
C GLU A 478 -22.31 5.58 -3.62
N ALA A 479 -21.22 5.02 -4.17
CA ALA A 479 -20.30 4.17 -3.42
C ALA A 479 -19.63 4.94 -2.28
N LEU A 480 -19.16 6.18 -2.52
CA LEU A 480 -18.61 7.06 -1.49
C LEU A 480 -19.67 7.42 -0.43
N ARG A 481 -20.91 7.68 -0.85
CA ARG A 481 -22.02 7.96 0.07
C ARG A 481 -22.25 6.78 1.02
N ARG A 482 -22.38 5.56 0.49
CA ARG A 482 -22.57 4.33 1.28
C ARG A 482 -21.35 4.01 2.15
N ARG A 483 -20.14 4.27 1.65
CA ARG A 483 -18.91 4.15 2.43
C ARG A 483 -18.94 5.03 3.68
N GLY A 484 -19.50 6.24 3.56
CA GLY A 484 -19.72 7.16 4.68
C GLY A 484 -20.73 6.69 5.72
N GLU A 485 -21.72 5.88 5.32
CA GLU A 485 -22.73 5.32 6.23
C GLU A 485 -22.16 4.20 7.12
N ALA A 486 -20.98 3.67 6.81
CA ALA A 486 -20.33 2.63 7.61
C ALA A 486 -19.76 3.16 8.93
N TYR A 487 -19.42 4.46 9.01
CA TYR A 487 -18.84 5.06 10.21
C TYR A 487 -19.89 5.35 11.29
N SER A 488 -19.46 5.31 12.55
CA SER A 488 -20.24 5.80 13.67
C SER A 488 -20.13 7.33 13.80
N GLY A 489 -21.28 8.02 13.89
CA GLY A 489 -21.34 9.48 14.10
C GLY A 489 -20.84 10.34 12.92
N SER A 490 -20.98 11.66 13.02
CA SER A 490 -20.50 12.61 12.00
C SER A 490 -19.09 13.13 12.28
N LEU A 491 -18.46 13.79 11.29
CA LEU A 491 -17.16 14.45 11.47
C LEU A 491 -17.26 15.57 12.52
N GLU A 492 -18.37 16.29 12.54
CA GLU A 492 -18.63 17.38 13.49
C GLU A 492 -18.79 16.85 14.93
N GLU A 493 -19.50 15.72 15.09
CA GLU A 493 -19.67 15.06 16.38
C GLU A 493 -18.31 14.59 16.95
N ASP A 494 -17.48 14.00 16.11
CA ASP A 494 -16.13 13.55 16.50
C ASP A 494 -15.20 14.70 16.84
N THR A 495 -15.24 15.77 16.04
CA THR A 495 -14.47 17.00 16.29
C THR A 495 -14.91 17.64 17.60
N ALA A 496 -16.22 17.67 17.87
CA ALA A 496 -16.76 18.17 19.13
C ALA A 496 -16.32 17.29 20.31
N LEU A 497 -16.33 15.96 20.15
CA LEU A 497 -15.92 15.03 21.21
C LEU A 497 -14.43 15.19 21.55
N LEU A 498 -13.57 15.33 20.54
CA LEU A 498 -12.14 15.52 20.73
C LEU A 498 -11.80 16.90 21.33
N SER A 499 -12.57 17.95 21.03
CA SER A 499 -12.34 19.32 21.52
C SER A 499 -13.00 19.65 22.87
N ALA A 500 -14.17 19.10 23.17
CA ALA A 500 -14.93 19.38 24.40
C ALA A 500 -14.46 18.54 25.60
N THR A 501 -13.82 17.41 25.32
CA THR A 501 -13.41 16.45 26.35
C THR A 501 -11.99 16.77 26.82
N PRO A 502 -11.77 17.01 28.13
CA PRO A 502 -10.41 17.09 28.65
C PRO A 502 -9.64 15.82 28.27
N LEU A 503 -8.43 15.98 27.71
CA LEU A 503 -7.54 14.88 27.30
C LEU A 503 -7.34 13.81 28.38
N SER A 504 -7.55 14.15 29.65
CA SER A 504 -7.45 13.25 30.81
C SER A 504 -8.67 12.33 31.01
N THR A 505 -9.77 12.53 30.29
CA THR A 505 -11.03 11.78 30.47
C THR A 505 -11.35 10.80 29.34
N LEU A 506 -10.66 10.93 28.20
CA LEU A 506 -10.78 10.03 27.07
C LEU A 506 -9.72 8.93 27.19
N SER A 507 -10.09 7.66 27.01
CA SER A 507 -9.09 6.59 26.92
C SER A 507 -8.18 6.81 25.70
N LEU A 508 -6.94 6.33 25.77
CA LEU A 508 -5.99 6.43 24.67
C LEU A 508 -6.55 5.77 23.40
N ASN A 509 -7.11 4.56 23.53
CA ASN A 509 -7.72 3.81 22.44
C ASN A 509 -8.85 4.58 21.76
N LYS A 510 -9.77 5.14 22.55
CA LYS A 510 -10.87 5.95 22.02
C LYS A 510 -10.37 7.21 21.33
N ARG A 511 -9.31 7.84 21.84
CA ARG A 511 -8.66 8.98 21.18
C ARG A 511 -8.07 8.59 19.83
N HIS A 512 -7.34 7.48 19.76
CA HIS A 512 -6.76 7.00 18.51
C HIS A 512 -7.86 6.66 17.48
N ALA A 513 -8.90 5.93 17.90
CA ALA A 513 -10.04 5.61 17.05
C ALA A 513 -10.75 6.86 16.50
N LEU A 514 -10.92 7.89 17.34
CA LEU A 514 -11.43 9.21 16.94
C LEU A 514 -10.57 9.87 15.85
N ILE A 515 -9.25 9.88 16.02
CA ILE A 515 -8.35 10.52 15.05
C ILE A 515 -8.39 9.80 13.71
N VAL A 516 -8.37 8.45 13.71
CA VAL A 516 -8.49 7.64 12.48
C VAL A 516 -9.80 7.95 11.75
N ARG A 517 -10.95 7.82 12.42
CA ARG A 517 -12.25 8.03 11.77
C ARG A 517 -12.45 9.47 11.30
N MET A 518 -11.92 10.46 12.03
CA MET A 518 -11.94 11.86 11.59
C MET A 518 -11.12 12.07 10.32
N GLY A 519 -9.93 11.46 10.24
CA GLY A 519 -9.08 11.47 9.04
C GLY A 519 -9.83 10.93 7.83
N GLU A 520 -10.32 9.69 7.94
CA GLU A 520 -11.06 9.02 6.87
C GLU A 520 -12.32 9.80 6.44
N LYS A 521 -13.15 10.25 7.40
CA LYS A 521 -14.36 11.05 7.10
C LYS A 521 -14.02 12.36 6.39
N ARG A 522 -12.92 13.00 6.76
CA ARG A 522 -12.47 14.25 6.13
C ARG A 522 -12.06 14.00 4.68
N VAL A 523 -11.25 12.98 4.42
CA VAL A 523 -10.85 12.57 3.06
C VAL A 523 -12.10 12.24 2.24
N LEU A 524 -12.99 11.40 2.77
CA LEU A 524 -14.25 11.03 2.12
C LEU A 524 -15.08 12.25 1.73
N THR A 525 -15.24 13.22 2.63
CA THR A 525 -16.01 14.44 2.38
C THR A 525 -15.43 15.26 1.23
N HIS A 526 -14.10 15.42 1.19
CA HIS A 526 -13.42 16.20 0.17
C HIS A 526 -13.38 15.49 -1.19
N VAL A 527 -13.12 14.18 -1.20
CA VAL A 527 -13.18 13.36 -2.42
C VAL A 527 -14.59 13.41 -2.99
N ARG A 528 -15.62 13.19 -2.16
CA ARG A 528 -17.02 13.26 -2.59
C ARG A 528 -17.37 14.62 -3.19
N LYS A 529 -17.01 15.71 -2.53
CA LYS A 529 -17.24 17.07 -3.04
C LYS A 529 -16.55 17.28 -4.40
N SER A 530 -15.32 16.78 -4.54
CA SER A 530 -14.59 16.83 -5.81
C SER A 530 -15.38 16.07 -6.88
N VAL A 531 -15.79 14.82 -6.64
CA VAL A 531 -16.61 14.03 -7.59
C VAL A 531 -17.90 14.75 -7.98
N GLU A 532 -18.58 15.42 -7.05
CA GLU A 532 -19.80 16.20 -7.32
C GLU A 532 -19.54 17.40 -8.27
N GLU A 533 -18.47 18.16 -8.04
CA GLU A 533 -18.07 19.28 -8.91
C GLU A 533 -17.72 18.79 -10.33
N ILE A 534 -17.05 17.63 -10.40
CA ILE A 534 -16.66 16.99 -11.65
C ILE A 534 -17.90 16.54 -12.43
N LEU A 535 -18.82 15.86 -11.76
CA LEU A 535 -20.07 15.41 -12.36
C LEU A 535 -20.89 16.59 -12.92
N ALA A 536 -20.96 17.70 -12.18
CA ALA A 536 -21.63 18.91 -12.64
C ALA A 536 -20.97 19.48 -13.92
N ALA A 537 -19.64 19.51 -13.98
CA ALA A 537 -18.91 19.98 -15.15
C ALA A 537 -19.12 19.08 -16.38
N VAL A 538 -19.09 17.76 -16.21
CA VAL A 538 -19.34 16.79 -17.29
C VAL A 538 -20.76 16.93 -17.83
N GLN A 539 -21.76 17.03 -16.94
CA GLN A 539 -23.16 17.21 -17.35
C GLN A 539 -23.39 18.53 -18.09
N ALA A 540 -22.71 19.61 -17.69
CA ALA A 540 -22.77 20.88 -18.40
C ALA A 540 -22.22 20.77 -19.83
N GLN A 541 -21.08 20.09 -20.01
CA GLN A 541 -20.49 19.87 -21.34
C GLN A 541 -21.37 19.00 -22.24
N GLU A 542 -21.95 17.93 -21.70
CA GLU A 542 -22.89 17.07 -22.43
C GLU A 542 -24.14 17.84 -22.88
N ALA A 543 -24.68 18.70 -22.00
CA ALA A 543 -25.81 19.57 -22.32
C ALA A 543 -25.47 20.61 -23.40
N GLU A 544 -24.28 21.22 -23.33
CA GLU A 544 -23.79 22.15 -24.36
C GLU A 544 -23.60 21.47 -25.71
N ALA A 545 -23.00 20.27 -25.74
CA ALA A 545 -22.83 19.48 -26.96
C ALA A 545 -24.17 19.10 -27.59
N ALA A 546 -25.16 18.70 -26.78
CA ALA A 546 -26.52 18.42 -27.24
C ALA A 546 -27.22 19.67 -27.80
N SER A 547 -26.96 20.85 -27.23
CA SER A 547 -27.53 22.13 -27.70
C SER A 547 -26.85 22.66 -28.97
N GLY A 548 -25.54 22.48 -29.12
CA GLY A 548 -24.75 22.86 -30.30
C GLY A 548 -25.08 21.99 -31.52
N GLY A 549 -25.34 20.69 -31.30
CA GLY A 549 -25.84 19.79 -32.34
C GLY A 549 -27.21 20.21 -32.90
N ARG A 550 -28.11 20.72 -32.04
CA ARG A 550 -29.41 21.28 -32.48
C ARG A 550 -29.28 22.55 -33.30
N LYS A 551 -28.34 23.46 -32.97
CA LYS A 551 -28.11 24.69 -33.75
C LYS A 551 -27.52 24.43 -35.14
N ASN A 552 -26.70 23.40 -35.31
CA ASN A 552 -26.20 23.02 -36.63
C ASN A 552 -27.28 22.33 -37.50
N GLN A 553 -28.18 21.55 -36.90
CA GLN A 553 -29.35 21.03 -37.64
C GLN A 553 -30.34 22.13 -38.07
N ASP A 554 -30.51 23.20 -37.28
CA ASP A 554 -31.36 24.35 -37.69
C ASP A 554 -30.69 25.26 -38.74
N LYS A 555 -29.36 25.30 -38.81
CA LYS A 555 -28.64 25.97 -39.92
C LYS A 555 -28.74 25.21 -41.23
N ASP A 556 -28.70 23.87 -41.22
CA ASP A 556 -28.93 23.07 -42.42
C ASP A 556 -30.40 23.13 -42.90
N LYS A 557 -31.37 23.29 -41.98
CA LYS A 557 -32.78 23.52 -42.35
C LYS A 557 -33.08 24.93 -42.86
N SER A 558 -32.41 25.97 -42.36
CA SER A 558 -32.62 27.36 -42.82
C SER A 558 -31.93 27.68 -44.15
N THR A 559 -30.93 26.90 -44.57
CA THR A 559 -30.29 27.05 -45.90
C THR A 559 -31.06 26.34 -47.02
N ALA A 560 -32.01 25.46 -46.68
CA ALA A 560 -32.83 24.71 -47.65
C ALA A 560 -34.17 25.41 -48.05
N GLN A 561 -34.53 26.54 -47.44
CA GLN A 561 -35.78 27.27 -47.74
C GLN A 561 -35.59 28.54 -48.59
N GLY A 562 -34.39 28.77 -49.14
CA GLY A 562 -34.04 29.96 -49.92
C GLY A 562 -33.72 29.70 -51.39
N ALA A 563 -34.37 28.76 -52.09
CA ALA A 563 -34.18 28.60 -53.53
C ALA A 563 -35.43 28.02 -54.21
N GLY A 564 -36.43 28.87 -54.41
CA GLY A 564 -37.63 28.52 -55.17
C GLY A 564 -38.25 29.73 -55.84
N ALA A 565 -37.73 30.14 -57.00
CA ALA A 565 -38.53 30.71 -58.09
C ALA A 565 -37.72 30.97 -59.38
N SER A 566 -38.30 30.47 -60.48
CA SER A 566 -38.20 30.93 -61.87
C SER A 566 -37.13 30.33 -62.79
N GLY A 567 -37.59 29.85 -63.96
CA GLY A 567 -36.74 29.77 -65.16
C GLY A 567 -36.78 28.48 -65.97
N SER A 568 -37.92 28.18 -66.60
CA SER A 568 -38.03 27.20 -67.72
C SER A 568 -37.08 27.56 -68.88
N ARG A 569 -36.45 26.57 -69.54
CA ARG A 569 -36.62 26.23 -70.97
C ARG A 569 -35.45 25.41 -71.57
N ALA A 570 -35.79 24.17 -71.95
CA ALA A 570 -35.30 23.34 -73.06
C ALA A 570 -33.88 23.52 -73.68
N GLY A 571 -33.09 22.45 -73.57
CA GLY A 571 -32.73 21.58 -74.71
C GLY A 571 -31.40 21.83 -75.45
N LYS A 572 -30.47 20.86 -75.39
CA LYS A 572 -29.90 20.18 -76.58
C LYS A 572 -29.00 18.99 -76.24
N ARG A 573 -29.11 17.98 -77.10
CA ARG A 573 -28.40 16.69 -77.19
C ARG A 573 -26.91 16.84 -77.57
N LYS A 574 -26.09 15.87 -77.15
CA LYS A 574 -25.17 15.01 -77.96
C LYS A 574 -24.30 14.20 -76.96
N ALA A 575 -24.45 12.88 -76.83
CA ALA A 575 -24.10 11.78 -77.74
C ALA A 575 -22.59 11.45 -77.77
N ASP A 576 -22.32 10.22 -77.32
CA ASP A 576 -21.27 9.26 -77.72
C ASP A 576 -19.79 9.54 -77.45
N ALA A 577 -19.14 8.66 -76.68
CA ALA A 577 -18.34 7.58 -77.27
C ALA A 577 -17.78 6.61 -76.20
N LEU A 578 -17.78 5.34 -76.58
CA LEU A 578 -17.30 4.15 -75.88
C LEU A 578 -15.76 3.98 -75.95
N GLY A 579 -15.24 3.15 -75.04
CA GLY A 579 -13.91 2.53 -75.08
C GLY A 579 -13.16 2.77 -73.77
N GLY A 580 -12.96 1.79 -72.88
CA GLY A 580 -12.43 0.44 -73.13
C GLY A 580 -10.92 0.48 -72.85
N GLY A 581 -10.47 -0.13 -71.75
CA GLY A 581 -9.04 -0.20 -71.43
C GLY A 581 -8.74 -0.72 -70.03
N GLU A 582 -8.44 -2.01 -69.95
CA GLU A 582 -7.92 -2.72 -68.79
C GLU A 582 -6.58 -2.16 -68.28
N GLY A 583 -6.30 -2.41 -66.99
CA GLY A 583 -5.01 -3.04 -66.65
C GLY A 583 -3.95 -2.18 -65.95
N ARG A 584 -3.82 -2.43 -64.64
CA ARG A 584 -2.56 -2.86 -63.98
C ARG A 584 -1.43 -1.82 -63.83
N LYS A 585 -1.16 -1.38 -62.59
CA LYS A 585 0.10 -1.69 -61.87
C LYS A 585 0.23 -0.98 -60.50
N LYS A 586 0.63 -1.80 -59.53
CA LYS A 586 1.39 -1.53 -58.30
C LYS A 586 2.37 -0.36 -58.37
N ARG A 587 2.50 0.35 -57.25
CA ARG A 587 3.73 0.73 -56.51
C ARG A 587 3.36 1.91 -55.59
N LYS A 588 3.88 2.07 -54.39
CA LYS A 588 4.69 1.25 -53.48
C LYS A 588 4.47 1.92 -52.13
#